data_AF-A0A485DAS5-F1
#
_entry.id   AF-A0A485DAS5-F1
#
_cell.length_a   1.000
_cell.length_b   1.000
_cell.length_c   1.000
_cell.angle_alpha   90.00
_cell.angle_beta   90.00
_cell.angle_gamma   90.00
#
_symmetry.space_group_name_H-M   'P 1'
#
loop_
_entity.id
_entity.type
_entity.pdbx_description
1 polymer ?
#
loop_
_entity_poly.entity_id
_entity_poly.type
_entity_poly.pdbx_seq_one_letter_code
_entity_poly.pdbx_strand_id
1 'polypeptide(L)'
;MAADKLLVLGDSLSAGYRMAASAAWPALLNDKWQTTTPVINASISGDTSQQGLARLPALLKQHQPRWVLVELGGNDGLRGFPPPAKPNKLCGR
;
A
#
# COMPACT_ATOMS: atom_id res chain seq x y z
N MET A 1 -7.50 7.93 -22.94
CA MET A 1 -7.90 8.07 -21.51
C MET A 1 -6.74 7.58 -20.65
N ALA A 2 -6.45 8.21 -19.52
CA ALA A 2 -5.44 7.67 -18.61
C ALA A 2 -5.93 6.33 -18.06
N ALA A 3 -5.06 5.32 -18.01
CA ALA A 3 -5.43 4.02 -17.44
C ALA A 3 -5.74 4.15 -15.94
N ASP A 4 -6.76 3.44 -15.48
CA ASP A 4 -7.12 3.37 -14.07
C ASP A 4 -5.96 2.75 -13.28
N LYS A 5 -5.49 3.42 -12.22
CA LYS A 5 -4.31 2.98 -11.46
C LYS A 5 -4.71 2.27 -10.17
N LEU A 6 -3.95 1.24 -9.82
CA LEU A 6 -3.99 0.59 -8.52
C LEU A 6 -2.84 1.11 -7.66
N LEU A 7 -3.14 1.73 -6.54
CA LEU A 7 -2.15 2.08 -5.51
C LEU A 7 -2.07 0.95 -4.47
N VAL A 8 -0.88 0.40 -4.26
CA VAL A 8 -0.62 -0.55 -3.17
C VAL A 8 0.01 0.23 -2.02
N LEU A 9 -0.74 0.39 -0.93
CA LEU A 9 -0.28 0.98 0.32
C LEU A 9 -0.06 -0.15 1.33
N GLY A 10 1.18 -0.64 1.42
CA GLY A 10 1.50 -1.75 2.30
C GLY A 10 2.78 -1.62 3.12
N ASP A 11 3.15 -2.71 3.77
CA ASP A 11 4.39 -2.82 4.53
C ASP A 11 5.48 -3.60 3.77
N SER A 12 6.39 -4.25 4.48
CA SER A 12 7.40 -5.16 3.94
C SER A 12 6.86 -6.26 3.03
N LEU A 13 5.65 -6.78 3.27
CA LEU A 13 5.05 -7.86 2.46
C LEU A 13 4.80 -7.40 1.02
N SER A 14 4.46 -6.13 0.83
CA SER A 14 4.26 -5.51 -0.48
C SER A 14 5.49 -4.75 -0.99
N ALA A 15 6.34 -4.24 -0.11
CA ALA A 15 7.56 -3.52 -0.48
C ALA A 15 8.66 -4.43 -1.03
N GLY A 16 8.66 -5.71 -0.65
CA GLY A 16 9.75 -6.63 -0.95
C GLY A 16 10.86 -6.55 0.09
N TYR A 17 10.70 -7.23 1.22
CA TYR A 17 11.71 -7.26 2.28
C TYR A 17 13.05 -7.84 1.77
N ARG A 18 14.13 -7.05 1.92
CA ARG A 18 15.51 -7.40 1.52
C ARG A 18 15.65 -7.83 0.04
N MET A 19 14.81 -7.28 -0.83
CA MET A 19 14.89 -7.48 -2.27
C MET A 19 14.71 -6.16 -3.02
N ALA A 20 15.04 -6.17 -4.31
CA ALA A 20 14.78 -5.02 -5.17
C ALA A 20 13.26 -4.81 -5.34
N ALA A 21 12.84 -3.55 -5.46
CA ALA A 21 11.43 -3.21 -5.69
C ALA A 21 10.86 -3.88 -6.96
N SER A 22 11.68 -4.11 -7.99
CA SER A 22 11.31 -4.81 -9.22
C SER A 22 11.05 -6.31 -9.03
N ALA A 23 11.56 -6.91 -7.95
CA ALA A 23 11.33 -8.31 -7.62
C ALA A 23 10.09 -8.50 -6.73
N ALA A 24 9.52 -7.42 -6.17
CA ALA A 24 8.32 -7.48 -5.34
C ALA A 24 7.07 -7.79 -6.19
N TRP A 25 6.10 -8.48 -5.61
CA TRP A 25 4.89 -8.89 -6.32
C TRP A 25 4.11 -7.72 -6.98
N PRO A 26 4.06 -6.48 -6.45
CA PRO A 26 3.37 -5.40 -7.14
C PRO A 26 4.05 -5.01 -8.46
N ALA A 27 5.38 -5.13 -8.55
CA ALA A 27 6.12 -4.90 -9.78
C ALA A 27 5.87 -6.02 -10.79
N LEU A 28 5.92 -7.28 -10.35
CA LEU A 28 5.59 -8.44 -11.21
C LEU A 28 4.14 -8.37 -11.71
N LEU A 29 3.21 -7.86 -10.89
CA LEU A 29 1.83 -7.63 -11.29
C LEU A 29 1.72 -6.50 -12.31
N ASN A 30 2.45 -5.40 -12.12
CA ASN A 30 2.53 -4.31 -13.08
C ASN A 30 3.01 -4.82 -14.45
N ASP A 31 4.06 -5.65 -14.47
CA ASP A 31 4.62 -6.22 -15.69
C ASP A 31 3.61 -7.15 -16.39
N LYS A 32 2.80 -7.88 -15.61
CA LYS A 32 1.75 -8.76 -16.14
C LYS A 32 0.56 -7.99 -16.71
N TRP A 33 0.17 -6.87 -16.10
CA TRP A 33 -0.97 -6.05 -16.53
C TRP A 33 -0.59 -5.00 -17.58
N GLN A 34 0.69 -4.67 -17.69
CA GLN A 34 1.27 -3.73 -18.65
C GLN A 34 0.50 -2.40 -18.65
N THR A 35 -0.11 -2.03 -19.76
CA THR A 35 -0.80 -0.77 -19.97
C THR A 35 -2.26 -0.79 -19.51
N THR A 36 -2.79 -1.96 -19.12
CA THR A 36 -4.22 -2.11 -18.75
C THR A 36 -4.52 -1.38 -17.44
N THR A 37 -3.70 -1.62 -16.42
CA THR A 37 -3.86 -1.08 -15.06
C THR A 37 -2.49 -0.86 -14.44
N PRO A 38 -1.95 0.36 -14.45
CA PRO A 38 -0.68 0.66 -13.80
C PRO A 38 -0.77 0.37 -12.30
N VAL A 39 0.18 -0.40 -11.78
CA VAL A 39 0.31 -0.71 -10.35
C VAL A 39 1.40 0.16 -9.74
N ILE A 40 1.03 0.92 -8.71
CA ILE A 40 1.91 1.85 -8.01
C ILE A 40 2.21 1.25 -6.65
N ASN A 41 3.43 0.77 -6.46
CA ASN A 41 3.87 0.27 -5.16
C ASN A 41 4.33 1.43 -4.26
N ALA A 42 3.51 1.80 -3.28
CA ALA A 42 3.81 2.82 -2.28
C ALA A 42 4.09 2.22 -0.89
N SER A 43 4.49 0.96 -0.87
CA SER A 43 4.72 0.19 0.36
C SER A 43 6.10 0.50 0.96
N ILE A 44 6.19 0.47 2.29
CA ILE A 44 7.43 0.74 3.04
C ILE A 44 7.64 -0.37 4.07
N SER A 45 8.84 -0.97 4.06
CA SER A 45 9.17 -2.00 5.05
C SER A 45 9.09 -1.47 6.48
N GLY A 46 8.31 -2.13 7.33
CA GLY A 46 8.14 -1.76 8.73
C GLY A 46 7.08 -0.68 9.01
N ASP A 47 6.33 -0.25 8.00
CA ASP A 47 5.23 0.70 8.18
C ASP A 47 4.11 0.11 9.05
N THR A 48 3.65 0.93 9.99
CA THR A 48 2.42 0.68 10.76
C THR A 48 1.21 1.27 10.03
N SER A 49 0.02 0.87 10.46
CA SER A 49 -1.24 1.39 9.95
C SER A 49 -1.35 2.92 10.07
N GLN A 50 -0.83 3.49 11.17
CA GLN A 50 -0.78 4.94 11.38
C GLN A 50 0.16 5.65 10.40
N GLN A 51 1.35 5.07 10.14
CA GLN A 51 2.32 5.63 9.21
C GLN A 51 1.79 5.61 7.77
N GLY A 52 1.18 4.51 7.35
CA GLY A 52 0.56 4.43 6.03
C GLY A 52 -0.59 5.43 5.85
N LEU A 53 -1.44 5.59 6.87
CA LEU A 53 -2.51 6.59 6.87
C LEU A 53 -1.97 8.03 6.74
N ALA A 54 -0.86 8.35 7.40
CA ALA A 54 -0.24 9.68 7.32
C ALA A 54 0.26 10.00 5.90
N ARG A 55 0.69 8.99 5.13
CA ARG A 55 1.18 9.15 3.74
C ARG A 55 0.05 9.17 2.70
N LEU A 56 -1.09 8.54 3.02
CA LEU A 56 -2.18 8.33 2.07
C LEU A 56 -2.69 9.62 1.39
N PRO A 57 -2.93 10.76 2.07
CA PRO A 57 -3.43 11.97 1.41
C PRO A 57 -2.51 12.50 0.30
N ALA A 58 -1.19 12.46 0.54
CA ALA A 58 -0.20 12.89 -0.44
C ALA A 58 -0.17 11.93 -1.65
N LEU A 59 -0.23 10.62 -1.39
CA LEU A 59 -0.24 9.59 -2.44
C LEU A 59 -1.51 9.67 -3.29
N LEU A 60 -2.68 9.92 -2.69
CA LEU A 60 -3.94 10.11 -3.42
C LEU A 60 -3.86 11.32 -4.35
N LYS A 61 -3.34 12.45 -3.85
CA LYS A 61 -3.17 13.67 -4.65
C LYS A 61 -2.16 13.48 -5.80
N GLN A 62 -1.06 12.79 -5.53
CA GLN A 62 0.01 12.57 -6.50
C GLN A 62 -0.40 11.59 -7.61
N HIS A 63 -1.01 10.47 -7.24
CA HIS A 63 -1.21 9.36 -8.16
C HIS A 63 -2.61 9.29 -8.75
N GLN A 64 -3.61 9.87 -8.07
CA GLN A 64 -5.03 9.83 -8.42
C GLN A 64 -5.49 8.40 -8.79
N PRO A 65 -5.30 7.42 -7.88
CA PRO A 65 -5.64 6.05 -8.17
C PRO A 65 -7.15 5.83 -8.18
N ARG A 66 -7.61 4.86 -8.97
CA ARG A 66 -9.00 4.39 -8.91
C ARG A 66 -9.23 3.45 -7.73
N TRP A 67 -8.22 2.65 -7.40
CA TRP A 67 -8.26 1.69 -6.31
C TRP A 67 -7.05 1.85 -5.40
N VAL A 68 -7.27 1.64 -4.10
CA VAL A 68 -6.21 1.54 -3.12
C VAL A 68 -6.30 0.17 -2.46
N LEU A 69 -5.27 -0.65 -2.62
CA LEU A 69 -5.08 -1.89 -1.87
C LEU A 69 -4.31 -1.55 -0.59
N VAL A 70 -4.94 -1.78 0.56
CA VAL A 70 -4.36 -1.49 1.88
C VAL A 70 -3.90 -2.80 2.51
N GLU A 71 -2.60 -2.90 2.77
CA GLU A 71 -1.95 -4.06 3.38
C GLU A 71 -1.10 -3.57 4.57
N LEU A 72 -1.77 -3.21 5.67
CA LEU A 72 -1.13 -2.63 6.85
C LEU A 72 -1.73 -3.22 8.12
N GLY A 73 -0.98 -3.19 9.21
CA GLY A 73 -1.40 -3.68 10.52
C GLY A 73 -0.50 -4.77 11.09
N GLY A 74 0.30 -5.44 10.26
CA GLY A 74 1.24 -6.47 10.70
C GLY A 74 2.24 -5.93 11.73
N ASN A 75 2.86 -4.78 11.42
CA ASN A 75 3.81 -4.13 12.33
C ASN A 75 3.15 -3.57 13.60
N ASP A 76 1.88 -3.15 13.54
CA ASP A 76 1.13 -2.70 14.71
C ASP A 76 0.97 -3.85 15.71
N GLY A 77 0.56 -5.02 15.21
CA GLY A 77 0.41 -6.24 16.01
C GLY A 77 1.74 -6.73 16.58
N LEU A 78 2.80 -6.77 15.76
CA LEU A 78 4.14 -7.18 16.20
C LEU A 78 4.73 -6.23 17.27
N ARG A 79 4.33 -4.96 17.29
CA ARG A 79 4.76 -3.96 18.29
C ARG A 79 3.84 -3.88 19.51
N GLY A 80 2.81 -4.71 19.58
CA GLY A 80 1.88 -4.76 20.71
C GLY A 80 0.95 -3.56 20.80
N PHE A 81 0.68 -2.86 19.70
CA PHE A 81 -0.35 -1.83 19.71
C PHE A 81 -1.73 -2.47 19.87
N PRO A 82 -2.58 -1.94 20.76
CA PRO A 82 -3.90 -2.49 20.98
C PRO A 82 -4.71 -2.38 19.68
N PRO A 83 -5.50 -3.41 19.32
CA PRO A 83 -6.45 -3.27 18.23
C PRO A 83 -7.39 -2.10 18.58
N PRO A 84 -7.67 -1.22 17.61
CA PRO A 84 -8.49 -0.05 17.91
C PRO A 84 -9.89 -0.49 18.35
N ALA A 85 -10.44 0.17 19.37
CA ALA A 85 -11.78 -0.13 19.90
C ALA A 85 -12.92 0.07 18.87
N LYS A 86 -12.61 0.67 17.72
CA LYS A 86 -13.45 0.85 16.52
C LYS A 86 -12.60 0.48 15.30
N PRO A 87 -13.18 0.04 14.17
CA PRO A 87 -12.42 -0.23 12.95
C PRO A 87 -11.46 0.93 12.64
N ASN A 88 -10.21 0.61 12.32
CA ASN A 88 -9.13 1.58 12.13
C ASN A 88 -9.51 2.66 11.09
N LYS A 89 -8.98 3.87 11.23
CA LYS A 89 -9.20 5.02 10.33
C LYS A 89 -8.85 4.74 8.86
N LEU A 90 -8.14 3.65 8.56
CA LEU A 90 -7.89 3.15 7.21
C LEU A 90 -9.17 2.66 6.51
N CYS A 91 -10.12 2.10 7.26
CA CYS A 91 -11.47 1.81 6.79
C CYS A 91 -12.36 3.00 7.15
N GLY A 92 -12.34 4.04 6.32
CA GLY A 92 -13.21 5.19 6.48
C GLY A 92 -14.69 4.79 6.49
N ARG A 93 -15.50 5.50 7.29
CA ARG A 93 -16.92 5.66 7.01
C ARG A 93 -17.09 6.69 5.90
#